data_AF-A0A1F7R0Q5-F1
#
_entry.id   AF-A0A1F7R0Q5-F1
#
_cell.length_a   1.000
_cell.length_b   1.000
_cell.length_c   1.000
_cell.angle_alpha   90.00
_cell.angle_beta   90.00
_cell.angle_gamma   90.00
#
_symmetry.space_group_name_H-M   'P 1'
#
loop_
_entity.id
_entity.type
_entity.pdbx_description
1 polymer ?
#
loop_
_entity_poly.entity_id
_entity_poly.type
_entity_poly.pdbx_seq_one_letter_code
_entity_poly.pdbx_strand_id
1 'polypeptide(L)'
;MKKAAITTGGKQYLVTEGQELEVDKLKDDNPSTHSTGAQGRPEETRRATSSGQGKINFEALLLIDGEKVDIGTPTLTGVKVTAEVIEPEVKAEKVVAIRYKAKKRVHKRRGHRQRLSRIRISKIA
;
A
#
# COMPACT_ATOMS: atom_id res chain seq x y z
N MET A 1 -7.64 -0.68 24.30
CA MET A 1 -7.73 -0.12 22.93
C MET A 1 -7.86 -1.28 21.97
N LYS A 2 -8.87 -1.25 21.08
CA LYS A 2 -9.13 -2.29 20.08
C LYS A 2 -7.98 -2.32 19.06
N LYS A 3 -7.40 -3.50 18.81
CA LYS A 3 -6.33 -3.70 17.82
C LYS A 3 -6.72 -4.79 16.85
N ALA A 4 -6.26 -4.70 15.61
CA ALA A 4 -6.44 -5.74 14.61
C ALA A 4 -5.13 -6.01 13.86
N ALA A 5 -4.94 -7.25 13.40
CA ALA A 5 -3.85 -7.60 12.49
C ALA A 5 -4.38 -7.67 11.05
N ILE A 6 -3.85 -6.84 10.16
CA ILE A 6 -4.19 -6.81 8.72
C ILE A 6 -3.04 -7.37 7.88
N THR A 7 -3.36 -7.91 6.71
CA THR A 7 -2.36 -8.38 5.74
C THR A 7 -2.38 -7.53 4.49
N THR A 8 -1.22 -7.02 4.08
CA THR A 8 -1.04 -6.32 2.80
C THR A 8 0.37 -6.52 2.26
N GLY A 9 0.49 -6.71 0.94
CA GLY A 9 1.79 -6.98 0.30
C GLY A 9 2.51 -8.23 0.80
N GLY A 10 1.78 -9.17 1.42
CA GLY A 10 2.35 -10.36 2.08
C GLY A 10 2.95 -10.09 3.46
N LYS A 11 2.82 -8.87 3.99
CA LYS A 11 3.25 -8.48 5.35
C LYS A 11 2.04 -8.31 6.24
N GLN A 12 2.22 -8.54 7.54
CA GLN A 12 1.21 -8.32 8.56
C GLN A 12 1.49 -7.05 9.35
N TYR A 13 0.45 -6.29 9.65
CA TYR A 13 0.54 -5.05 10.42
C TYR A 13 -0.46 -5.09 11.57
N LEU A 14 0.02 -4.80 12.79
CA LEU A 14 -0.85 -4.57 13.93
C LEU A 14 -1.29 -3.12 13.93
N VAL A 15 -2.60 -2.89 13.87
CA VAL A 15 -3.18 -1.55 13.69
C VAL A 15 -4.22 -1.19 14.75
N THR A 16 -4.31 0.11 15.04
CA THR A 16 -5.39 0.74 15.81
C THR A 16 -6.19 1.71 14.95
N GLU A 17 -7.40 2.05 15.40
CA GLU A 17 -8.20 3.11 14.78
C GLU A 17 -7.46 4.46 14.83
N GLY A 18 -7.53 5.23 13.75
CA GLY A 18 -6.83 6.51 13.58
C GLY A 18 -5.34 6.40 13.27
N GLN A 19 -4.75 5.20 13.29
CA GLN A 19 -3.33 5.03 13.00
C GLN A 19 -3.02 5.25 11.51
N GLU A 20 -1.92 5.94 11.25
CA GLU A 20 -1.33 6.04 9.92
C GLU A 20 -0.19 5.06 9.75
N LEU A 21 -0.11 4.43 8.57
CA LEU A 21 0.97 3.53 8.21
C LEU A 21 1.28 3.59 6.71
N GLU A 22 2.55 3.36 6.38
CA GLU A 22 3.01 3.16 5.01
C GLU A 22 3.04 1.67 4.69
N VAL A 23 2.30 1.29 3.66
CA VAL A 23 2.19 -0.09 3.19
C VAL A 23 2.73 -0.22 1.77
N ASP A 24 2.92 -1.45 1.29
CA ASP A 24 3.30 -1.66 -0.11
C ASP A 24 2.27 -1.03 -1.05
N LYS A 25 2.73 -0.52 -2.20
CA LYS A 25 1.89 0.23 -3.13
C LYS A 25 0.61 -0.55 -3.47
N LEU A 26 -0.53 0.05 -3.16
CA LEU A 26 -1.84 -0.47 -3.54
C LEU A 26 -2.06 -0.21 -5.03
N LYS A 27 -2.64 -1.16 -5.75
CA LYS A 27 -2.94 -1.00 -7.18
C LYS A 27 -4.13 -0.06 -7.31
N ASP A 28 -4.05 0.90 -8.24
CA ASP A 28 -5.19 1.73 -8.59
C ASP A 28 -6.15 0.87 -9.42
N ASP A 29 -7.40 0.72 -8.99
CA ASP A 29 -8.45 -0.04 -9.71
C ASP A 29 -8.94 0.66 -11.01
N ASN A 30 -8.18 1.64 -11.53
CA ASN A 30 -8.54 2.33 -12.77
C ASN A 30 -7.79 1.71 -13.96
N PRO A 31 -8.44 0.90 -14.82
CA PRO A 31 -7.80 0.13 -15.87
C PRO A 31 -7.34 0.95 -17.11
N SER A 32 -7.24 2.28 -17.05
CA SER A 32 -6.78 3.07 -18.19
C SER A 32 -5.28 3.38 -18.10
N THR A 33 -4.42 2.56 -18.71
CA THR A 33 -3.27 3.00 -19.55
C THR A 33 -2.58 1.77 -20.15
N HIS A 34 -3.20 1.16 -21.17
CA HIS A 34 -2.44 0.60 -22.29
C HIS A 34 -3.01 1.25 -23.55
N SER A 35 -2.46 2.41 -23.93
CA SER A 35 -2.69 2.97 -25.25
C SER A 35 -1.95 2.10 -26.27
N THR A 36 -2.62 1.09 -26.81
CA THR A 36 -2.19 0.51 -28.09
C THR A 36 -2.36 1.62 -29.13
N GLY A 37 -1.25 2.05 -29.72
CA GLY A 37 -1.23 3.16 -30.66
C GLY A 37 -2.15 2.91 -31.85
N ALA A 38 -3.19 3.73 -31.97
CA ALA A 38 -3.92 3.97 -33.20
C ALA A 38 -3.94 5.48 -33.42
N GLN A 39 -3.56 5.88 -34.64
CA GLN A 39 -3.39 7.26 -35.09
C GLN A 39 -4.74 8.00 -35.15
N GLY A 40 -4.77 9.27 -34.72
CA GLY A 40 -5.89 10.18 -34.96
C GLY A 40 -5.98 11.31 -33.93
N ARG A 41 -6.04 12.56 -34.39
CA ARG A 41 -5.82 13.82 -33.64
C ARG A 41 -7.13 14.36 -32.99
N PRO A 42 -7.08 15.56 -32.37
CA PRO A 42 -7.19 15.86 -30.94
C PRO A 42 -8.61 16.31 -30.53
N GLU A 43 -8.92 16.45 -29.23
CA GLU A 43 -9.67 17.60 -28.67
C GLU A 43 -9.73 17.51 -27.13
N GLU A 44 -10.02 18.66 -26.55
CA GLU A 44 -9.69 19.15 -25.23
C GLU A 44 -10.49 18.55 -24.06
N THR A 45 -10.02 18.91 -22.86
CA THR A 45 -10.83 19.09 -21.65
C THR A 45 -11.33 17.82 -20.96
N ARG A 46 -10.52 17.37 -20.00
CA ARG A 46 -10.83 17.51 -18.56
C ARG A 46 -9.57 17.16 -17.76
N ARG A 47 -9.06 18.13 -16.99
CA ARG A 47 -8.32 17.81 -15.76
C ARG A 47 -9.27 16.97 -14.91
N ALA A 48 -9.03 15.67 -14.88
CA ALA A 48 -9.45 14.84 -13.76
C ALA A 48 -8.16 14.43 -13.06
N THR A 49 -7.64 15.32 -12.21
CA THR A 49 -6.79 14.88 -11.11
C THR A 49 -7.70 14.05 -10.23
N SER A 50 -7.83 12.75 -10.53
CA SER A 50 -8.45 11.81 -9.60
C SER A 50 -7.48 11.68 -8.43
N SER A 51 -7.64 12.59 -7.49
CA SER A 51 -7.15 12.40 -6.13
C SER A 51 -7.83 11.13 -5.64
N GLY A 52 -7.09 10.02 -5.70
CA GLY A 52 -7.55 8.69 -5.30
C GLY A 52 -7.81 8.66 -3.80
N GLN A 53 -8.90 9.28 -3.37
CA GLN A 53 -9.46 9.18 -2.04
C GLN A 53 -10.39 7.95 -2.03
N GLY A 54 -9.76 6.78 -1.95
CA GLY A 54 -10.46 5.49 -1.91
C GLY A 54 -10.55 4.96 -0.49
N LYS A 55 -11.72 4.44 -0.11
CA LYS A 55 -11.88 3.59 1.08
C LYS A 55 -11.57 2.14 0.69
N ILE A 56 -10.73 1.49 1.47
CA ILE A 56 -10.29 0.10 1.25
C ILE A 56 -10.67 -0.73 2.47
N ASN A 57 -11.19 -1.93 2.24
CA ASN A 57 -11.53 -2.86 3.30
C ASN A 57 -10.52 -4.01 3.32
N PHE A 58 -10.00 -4.31 4.50
CA PHE A 58 -9.10 -5.44 4.76
C PHE A 58 -9.80 -6.48 5.63
N GLU A 59 -9.47 -7.74 5.38
CA GLU A 59 -9.83 -8.84 6.28
C GLU A 59 -8.84 -8.89 7.45
N ALA A 60 -9.35 -9.10 8.66
CA ALA A 60 -8.51 -9.22 9.85
C ALA A 60 -8.10 -10.68 10.08
N LEU A 61 -6.84 -10.89 10.45
CA LEU A 61 -6.33 -12.18 10.92
C LEU A 61 -6.58 -12.39 12.41
N LEU A 62 -6.50 -11.31 13.17
CA LEU A 62 -6.55 -11.32 14.63
C LEU A 62 -7.20 -10.03 15.11
N LEU A 63 -8.02 -10.14 16.15
CA LEU A 63 -8.67 -9.04 16.83
C LEU A 63 -8.36 -9.12 18.33
N ILE A 64 -7.90 -8.01 18.91
CA ILE A 64 -7.67 -7.88 20.34
C ILE A 64 -8.59 -6.79 20.86
N ASP A 65 -9.52 -7.15 21.74
CA ASP A 65 -10.38 -6.22 22.46
C ASP A 65 -10.14 -6.35 23.97
N GLY A 66 -9.15 -5.60 24.46
CA GLY A 66 -8.71 -5.70 25.85
C GLY A 66 -8.09 -7.06 26.15
N GLU A 67 -8.75 -7.84 27.00
CA GLU A 67 -8.32 -9.20 27.37
C GLU A 67 -8.81 -10.27 26.39
N LYS A 68 -9.87 -9.97 25.62
CA LYS A 68 -10.41 -10.92 24.65
C LYS A 68 -9.58 -10.89 23.37
N VAL A 69 -9.07 -12.06 22.98
CA VAL A 69 -8.29 -12.23 21.75
C VAL A 69 -8.99 -13.26 20.87
N ASP A 70 -9.44 -12.81 19.71
CA ASP A 70 -10.02 -13.65 18.68
C ASP A 70 -8.96 -13.88 17.59
N ILE A 71 -8.66 -15.14 17.29
CA ILE A 71 -7.63 -15.55 16.32
C ILE A 71 -8.30 -16.32 15.18
N GLY A 72 -8.06 -15.89 13.94
CA GLY A 72 -8.61 -16.52 12.74
C GLY A 72 -7.78 -17.72 12.27
N THR A 73 -8.46 -18.64 11.59
CA THR A 73 -7.84 -19.76 10.86
C THR A 73 -8.48 -19.88 9.47
N PRO A 74 -7.98 -19.22 8.40
CA PRO A 74 -6.86 -18.29 8.32
C PRO A 74 -7.21 -16.82 8.59
N THR A 75 -8.46 -16.39 8.37
CA THR A 75 -8.97 -15.02 8.65
C THR A 75 -10.18 -15.09 9.58
N LEU A 76 -10.49 -13.99 10.26
CA LEU A 76 -11.69 -13.86 11.08
C LEU A 76 -12.89 -13.53 10.19
N THR A 77 -13.86 -14.44 10.11
CA THR A 77 -15.10 -14.22 9.37
C THR A 77 -15.95 -13.15 10.06
N GLY A 78 -16.21 -12.05 9.35
CA GLY A 78 -17.09 -10.96 9.81
C GLY A 78 -16.37 -9.73 10.37
N VAL A 79 -15.05 -9.80 10.62
CA VAL A 79 -14.26 -8.64 11.07
C VAL A 79 -13.62 -7.94 9.87
N LYS A 80 -13.94 -6.65 9.69
CA LYS A 80 -13.44 -5.81 8.60
C LYS A 80 -12.72 -4.59 9.13
N VAL A 81 -11.53 -4.34 8.60
CA VAL A 81 -10.77 -3.12 8.87
C VAL A 81 -10.91 -2.19 7.68
N THR A 82 -11.60 -1.07 7.86
CA THR A 82 -11.74 -0.03 6.83
C THR A 82 -10.64 0.99 6.98
N ALA A 83 -9.93 1.28 5.89
CA ALA A 83 -8.90 2.29 5.80
C ALA A 83 -9.19 3.30 4.69
N GLU A 84 -8.68 4.50 4.85
CA GLU A 84 -8.68 5.56 3.85
C GLU A 84 -7.26 5.72 3.30
N VAL A 85 -7.14 5.81 1.97
CA VAL A 85 -5.86 6.12 1.32
C VAL A 85 -5.64 7.63 1.38
N ILE A 86 -4.63 8.06 2.15
CA ILE A 86 -4.23 9.47 2.22
C ILE A 86 -3.41 9.83 0.97
N GLU A 87 -2.41 9.02 0.68
CA GLU A 87 -1.51 9.24 -0.45
C GLU A 87 -1.27 7.91 -1.18
N PRO A 88 -1.65 7.81 -2.47
CA PRO A 88 -1.56 6.56 -3.20
C PRO A 88 -0.11 6.18 -3.54
N GLU A 89 0.78 7.16 -3.74
CA GLU A 89 2.19 6.91 -4.05
C GLU A 89 3.14 7.81 -3.23
N VAL A 90 3.73 7.20 -2.20
CA VAL A 90 4.85 7.76 -1.41
C VAL A 90 6.15 7.09 -1.85
N LYS A 91 7.22 7.86 -2.02
CA LYS A 91 8.55 7.31 -2.29
C LYS A 91 9.31 7.16 -0.98
N ALA A 92 9.68 5.92 -0.65
CA ALA A 92 10.57 5.64 0.46
C ALA A 92 11.94 6.31 0.28
N GLU A 93 12.70 6.31 1.37
CA GLU A 93 14.08 6.77 1.35
C GLU A 93 14.92 6.00 0.31
N LYS A 94 15.89 6.69 -0.29
CA LYS A 94 16.73 6.10 -1.33
C LYS A 94 17.74 5.16 -0.72
N VAL A 95 17.58 3.87 -0.96
CA VAL A 95 18.60 2.88 -0.64
C VAL A 95 19.61 2.83 -1.78
N VAL A 96 20.90 2.99 -1.48
CA VAL A 96 21.99 2.94 -2.45
C VAL A 96 22.81 1.68 -2.23
N ALA A 97 22.84 0.80 -3.22
CA ALA A 97 23.67 -0.40 -3.23
C ALA A 97 24.92 -0.17 -4.09
N ILE A 98 26.08 -0.56 -3.55
CA ILE A 98 27.35 -0.55 -4.27
C ILE A 98 27.84 -2.00 -4.40
N ARG A 99 28.14 -2.41 -5.63
CA ARG A 99 28.79 -3.69 -5.92
C ARG A 99 30.23 -3.42 -6.34
N TYR A 100 31.16 -3.81 -5.49
CA TYR A 100 32.59 -3.72 -5.75
C TYR A 100 33.24 -5.11 -5.74
N LYS A 101 34.17 -5.37 -6.68
CA LYS A 101 35.07 -6.53 -6.61
C LYS A 101 36.50 -6.07 -6.89
N ALA A 102 37.40 -6.30 -5.93
CA ALA A 102 38.81 -5.95 -6.03
C ALA A 102 39.48 -6.66 -7.22
N LYS A 103 40.35 -5.93 -7.93
CA LYS A 103 41.14 -6.44 -9.08
C LYS A 103 40.31 -7.04 -10.24
N LYS A 104 39.00 -6.84 -10.26
CA LYS A 104 38.09 -7.32 -11.33
C LYS A 104 37.44 -6.18 -12.13
N ARG A 105 37.86 -4.92 -11.92
CA ARG A 105 37.25 -3.72 -12.53
C ARG A 105 35.72 -3.71 -12.41
N VAL A 106 35.18 -4.22 -11.31
CA VAL A 106 33.74 -4.18 -11.02
C VAL A 106 33.52 -3.13 -9.93
N HIS A 107 32.89 -2.03 -10.32
CA HIS A 107 32.38 -1.01 -9.41
C HIS A 107 31.06 -0.48 -9.96
N LYS A 108 29.92 -0.90 -9.41
CA LYS A 108 28.57 -0.45 -9.82
C LYS A 108 27.84 0.17 -8.65
N ARG A 109 27.22 1.33 -8.86
CA ARG A 109 26.36 2.01 -7.88
C ARG A 109 24.93 2.04 -8.41
N ARG A 110 23.96 1.51 -7.67
CA ARG A 110 22.53 1.52 -8.03
C ARG A 110 21.73 2.09 -6.87
N GLY A 111 20.80 2.99 -7.17
CA GLY A 111 19.79 3.43 -6.21
C GLY A 111 18.47 2.72 -6.43
N HIS A 112 17.73 2.45 -5.36
CA HIS A 112 16.33 2.04 -5.39
C HIS A 112 15.52 2.93 -4.44
N ARG A 113 14.31 3.27 -4.86
CA ARG A 113 13.29 3.90 -3.99
C ARG A 113 12.05 3.05 -4.10
N GLN A 114 11.64 2.46 -2.98
CA GLN A 114 10.40 1.71 -2.95
C GLN A 114 9.21 2.67 -3.02
N ARG A 115 8.20 2.30 -3.80
CA ARG A 115 6.92 3.02 -3.83
C ARG A 115 6.00 2.37 -2.80
N LEU A 116 5.44 3.19 -1.94
CA LEU A 116 4.55 2.83 -0.83
C LEU A 116 3.23 3.57 -1.00
N SER A 117 2.20 3.17 -0.26
CA SER A 117 0.96 3.92 -0.12
C SER A 117 0.77 4.28 1.36
N ARG A 118 0.36 5.50 1.64
CA ARG A 118 0.06 5.93 3.02
C ARG A 118 -1.44 5.79 3.26
N ILE A 119 -1.78 4.99 4.26
CA ILE A 119 -3.15 4.72 4.66
C ILE A 119 -3.41 5.17 6.10
N ARG A 120 -4.65 5.54 6.39
CA ARG A 120 -5.16 5.78 7.74
C ARG A 120 -6.27 4.79 8.03
N ILE A 121 -6.22 4.14 9.18
CA ILE A 121 -7.30 3.23 9.60
C ILE A 121 -8.49 4.05 10.09
N SER A 122 -9.62 3.92 9.41
CA SER A 122 -10.85 4.66 9.74
C SER A 122 -11.67 3.93 10.80
N LYS A 123 -11.83 2.60 10.68
CA LYS A 123 -12.68 1.82 11.58
C LYS A 123 -12.28 0.35 11.61
N ILE A 124 -12.38 -0.27 12.79
CA ILE A 124 -12.26 -1.72 12.99
C ILE A 124 -13.65 -2.24 13.39
N ALA A 125 -14.38 -2.83 12.43
CA ALA A 125 -15.69 -3.44 12.66
C ALA A 125 -15.50 -4.93 12.92
#